data_AF-A0A353RJI0-F1
#
_entry.id   AF-A0A353RJI0-F1
#
_cell.length_a   1.000
_cell.length_b   1.000
_cell.length_c   1.000
_cell.angle_alpha   90.00
_cell.angle_beta   90.00
_cell.angle_gamma   90.00
#
_symmetry.space_group_name_H-M   'P 1'
#
loop_
_entity.id
_entity.type
_entity.pdbx_description
1 polymer ?
#
loop_
_entity_poly.entity_id
_entity_poly.type
_entity_poly.pdbx_seq_one_letter_code
_entity_poly.pdbx_strand_id
1 'polypeptide(L)'
;EQLRTFFKDHPNIGGVVVLNSRGGIVADFFARKGIRDKKMICVDLTVPNVRGLKDGYIDFLIGQEPEHQGFLAMKTLIEYLIYRHPVKVQNYIQLDILTKETIVYYKQFNFIS
;
A
#
# COMPACT_ATOMS: atom_id res chain seq x y z
N GLU A 1 23.55 2.02 1.56
CA GLU A 1 24.53 0.99 1.96
C GLU A 1 23.94 -0.38 2.25
N GLN A 2 23.08 -0.55 3.25
CA GLN A 2 22.53 -1.89 3.60
C GLN A 2 21.85 -2.62 2.43
N LEU A 3 20.97 -1.95 1.67
CA LEU A 3 20.32 -2.55 0.48
C LEU A 3 21.35 -2.95 -0.59
N ARG A 4 22.41 -2.16 -0.76
CA ARG A 4 23.48 -2.46 -1.73
C ARG A 4 24.19 -3.76 -1.37
N THR A 5 24.59 -3.92 -0.11
CA THR A 5 25.24 -5.14 0.37
C THR A 5 24.29 -6.33 0.24
N PHE A 6 23.05 -6.19 0.69
CA PHE A 6 22.06 -7.27 0.66
C PHE A 6 21.83 -7.84 -0.74
N PHE A 7 21.57 -7.00 -1.75
CA PHE A 7 21.35 -7.47 -3.11
C PHE A 7 22.61 -7.94 -3.83
N LYS A 8 23.80 -7.53 -3.37
CA LYS A 8 25.08 -8.07 -3.84
C LYS A 8 25.28 -9.49 -3.33
N ASP A 9 24.96 -9.74 -2.06
CA ASP A 9 25.15 -11.05 -1.43
C ASP A 9 24.06 -12.06 -1.83
N HIS A 10 22.93 -11.58 -2.33
CA HIS A 10 21.78 -12.40 -2.74
C HIS A 10 21.33 -12.09 -4.19
N PRO A 11 22.16 -12.38 -5.21
CA PRO A 11 21.88 -11.99 -6.60
C PRO A 11 20.62 -12.66 -7.18
N ASN A 12 20.26 -13.84 -6.68
CA ASN A 12 19.17 -14.67 -7.19
C ASN A 12 17.77 -14.26 -6.67
N ILE A 13 17.66 -13.21 -5.85
CA ILE A 13 16.35 -12.71 -5.40
C ILE A 13 15.60 -12.14 -6.59
N GLY A 14 14.47 -12.78 -6.93
CA GLY A 14 13.56 -12.35 -7.99
C GLY A 14 12.40 -11.47 -7.53
N GLY A 15 12.17 -11.34 -6.22
CA GLY A 15 11.01 -10.64 -5.66
C GLY A 15 11.26 -9.99 -4.31
N VAL A 16 10.58 -8.87 -4.05
CA VAL A 16 10.65 -8.11 -2.80
C VAL A 16 9.25 -7.73 -2.33
N VAL A 17 8.99 -7.88 -1.04
CA VAL A 17 7.76 -7.41 -0.41
C VAL A 17 8.11 -6.43 0.71
N VAL A 18 7.48 -5.26 0.71
CA VAL A 18 7.63 -4.25 1.77
C VAL A 18 6.28 -4.06 2.47
N LEU A 19 6.19 -4.58 3.70
CA LEU A 19 4.95 -4.62 4.50
C LEU A 19 4.72 -3.36 5.35
N ASN A 20 5.35 -2.24 4.98
CA ASN A 20 5.13 -0.94 5.59
C ASN A 20 5.01 0.12 4.49
N SER A 21 4.69 1.34 4.90
CA SER A 21 4.47 2.47 3.99
C SER A 21 5.72 2.98 3.24
N ARG A 22 6.89 2.35 3.42
CA ARG A 22 8.20 2.80 2.94
C ARG A 22 8.72 2.04 1.71
N GLY A 23 7.83 1.41 0.93
CA GLY A 23 8.17 0.76 -0.34
C GLY A 23 8.97 1.67 -1.29
N GLY A 24 8.63 2.95 -1.35
CA GLY A 24 9.30 3.94 -2.19
C GLY A 24 10.80 4.07 -1.95
N ILE A 25 11.30 3.78 -0.75
CA ILE A 25 12.74 3.80 -0.46
C ILE A 25 13.49 2.72 -1.26
N VAL A 26 12.89 1.52 -1.36
CA VAL A 26 13.48 0.41 -2.11
C VAL A 26 13.30 0.62 -3.60
N ALA A 27 12.15 1.14 -4.03
CA ALA A 27 11.92 1.53 -5.42
C ALA A 27 12.93 2.58 -5.91
N ASP A 28 13.19 3.62 -5.10
CA ASP A 28 14.21 4.64 -5.39
C ASP A 28 15.61 4.04 -5.47
N PHE A 29 15.92 3.07 -4.60
CA PHE A 29 17.19 2.33 -4.66
C PHE A 29 17.32 1.55 -5.98
N PHE A 30 16.28 0.84 -6.40
CA PHE A 30 16.24 0.14 -7.69
C PHE A 30 16.40 1.09 -8.86
N ALA A 31 15.68 2.22 -8.85
CA ALA A 31 15.80 3.25 -9.87
C ALA A 31 17.22 3.80 -10.00
N ARG A 32 17.87 4.14 -8.88
CA ARG A 32 19.26 4.63 -8.86
C ARG A 32 20.29 3.60 -9.31
N LYS A 33 19.96 2.30 -9.20
CA LYS A 33 20.85 1.19 -9.58
C LYS A 33 20.50 0.56 -10.93
N GLY A 34 19.43 1.01 -11.58
CA GLY A 34 18.95 0.44 -12.84
C GLY A 34 18.44 -1.00 -12.70
N ILE A 35 18.03 -1.42 -11.50
CA ILE A 35 17.53 -2.77 -11.23
C ILE A 35 16.07 -2.83 -11.71
N ARG A 36 15.78 -3.73 -12.66
CA ARG A 36 14.45 -3.88 -13.30
C ARG A 36 13.97 -5.33 -13.37
N ASP A 37 14.82 -6.28 -13.02
CA ASP A 37 14.58 -7.72 -13.06
C ASP A 37 13.86 -8.26 -11.82
N LYS A 38 13.60 -7.41 -10.81
CA LYS A 38 13.04 -7.81 -9.52
C LYS A 38 11.60 -7.34 -9.40
N LYS A 39 10.71 -8.28 -9.06
CA LYS A 39 9.32 -7.99 -8.77
C LYS A 39 9.15 -7.36 -7.41
N MET A 40 8.22 -6.42 -7.27
CA MET A 40 8.04 -5.70 -6.01
C MET A 40 6.57 -5.46 -5.67
N ILE A 41 6.21 -5.78 -4.43
CA ILE A 41 4.89 -5.53 -3.84
C ILE A 41 5.06 -4.65 -2.60
N CYS A 42 4.27 -3.59 -2.49
CA CYS A 42 4.28 -2.71 -1.31
C CYS A 42 2.88 -2.51 -0.74
N VAL A 43 2.80 -2.17 0.53
CA VAL A 43 1.56 -1.74 1.19
C VAL A 43 1.50 -0.21 1.21
N ASP A 44 0.29 0.33 1.23
CA ASP A 44 -0.05 1.76 1.30
C ASP A 44 0.19 2.56 0.02
N LEU A 45 -0.64 3.58 -0.15
CA LEU A 45 -0.66 4.47 -1.31
C LEU A 45 0.02 5.81 -1.02
N THR A 46 1.17 5.75 -0.38
CA THR A 46 2.00 6.94 -0.17
C THR A 46 2.47 7.50 -1.52
N VAL A 47 2.71 8.82 -1.58
CA VAL A 47 3.20 9.47 -2.81
C VAL A 47 4.45 8.77 -3.37
N PRO A 48 5.46 8.37 -2.57
CA PRO A 48 6.61 7.61 -3.07
C PRO A 48 6.23 6.23 -3.64
N ASN A 49 5.32 5.49 -3.00
CA ASN A 49 4.87 4.18 -3.48
C ASN A 49 4.13 4.29 -4.80
N VAL A 50 3.21 5.25 -4.92
CA VAL A 50 2.45 5.49 -6.16
C VAL A 50 3.38 5.91 -7.30
N ARG A 51 4.40 6.72 -7.02
CA ARG A 51 5.43 7.05 -8.01
C ARG A 51 6.20 5.80 -8.44
N GLY A 52 6.68 4.99 -7.50
CA GLY A 52 7.38 3.74 -7.80
C GLY A 52 6.55 2.77 -8.66
N LEU A 53 5.24 2.69 -8.41
CA LEU A 53 4.29 1.92 -9.22
C LEU A 53 4.18 2.46 -10.65
N LYS A 54 4.01 3.78 -10.80
CA LYS A 54 3.90 4.42 -12.13
C LYS A 54 5.20 4.31 -12.94
N ASP A 55 6.34 4.40 -12.28
CA ASP A 55 7.67 4.30 -12.87
C ASP A 55 8.08 2.84 -13.18
N GLY A 56 7.30 1.86 -12.70
CA GLY A 56 7.50 0.43 -12.97
C GLY A 56 8.53 -0.26 -12.07
N TYR A 57 8.88 0.35 -10.93
CA TYR A 57 9.76 -0.24 -9.92
C TYR A 57 8.99 -0.95 -8.80
N ILE A 58 7.67 -0.73 -8.74
CA ILE A 58 6.72 -1.49 -7.93
C ILE A 58 5.70 -2.08 -8.91
N ASP A 59 5.41 -3.38 -8.80
CA ASP A 59 4.44 -4.05 -9.68
C ASP A 59 3.02 -3.93 -9.12
N PHE A 60 2.87 -4.05 -7.79
CA PHE A 60 1.57 -3.99 -7.12
C PHE A 60 1.64 -3.20 -5.81
N LEU A 61 0.58 -2.45 -5.53
CA LEU A 61 0.32 -1.87 -4.23
C LEU A 61 -0.88 -2.54 -3.55
N ILE A 62 -0.80 -2.72 -2.24
CA ILE A 62 -1.92 -3.18 -1.40
C ILE A 62 -2.51 -1.96 -0.70
N GLY A 63 -3.73 -1.59 -1.08
CA GLY A 63 -4.54 -0.56 -0.44
C GLY A 63 -5.35 -1.10 0.74
N GLN A 64 -5.56 -0.28 1.75
CA GLN A 64 -6.30 -0.62 2.98
C GLN A 64 -7.39 0.40 3.34
N GLU A 65 -7.59 1.44 2.53
CA GLU A 65 -8.53 2.54 2.79
C GLU A 65 -8.51 3.12 4.22
N PRO A 66 -7.36 3.64 4.71
CA PRO A 66 -7.25 4.15 6.07
C PRO A 66 -8.24 5.29 6.38
N GLU A 67 -8.61 6.07 5.37
CA GLU A 67 -9.64 7.12 5.48
C GLU A 67 -11.02 6.53 5.84
N HIS A 68 -11.42 5.43 5.18
CA HIS A 68 -12.68 4.72 5.47
C HIS A 68 -12.66 4.08 6.86
N GLN A 69 -11.51 3.53 7.27
CA GLN A 69 -11.33 3.00 8.63
C GLN A 69 -11.53 4.09 9.69
N GLY A 70 -10.97 5.28 9.48
CA GLY A 70 -11.17 6.42 10.37
C GLY A 70 -12.64 6.84 10.47
N PHE A 71 -13.34 6.88 9.33
CA PHE A 71 -14.78 7.15 9.29
C PHE A 71 -15.59 6.10 10.07
N LEU A 72 -15.36 4.81 9.80
CA LEU A 72 -16.05 3.72 10.49
C LEU A 72 -15.78 3.74 12.00
N ALA A 73 -14.56 4.07 12.43
CA ALA A 73 -14.22 4.18 13.85
C ALA A 73 -15.08 5.27 14.52
N MET A 74 -15.17 6.45 13.92
CA MET A 74 -15.99 7.56 14.45
C MET A 74 -17.49 7.22 14.44
N LYS A 75 -17.99 6.64 13.35
CA LYS A 75 -19.38 6.19 13.24
C LYS A 75 -19.74 5.18 14.33
N THR A 76 -18.86 4.20 14.57
CA THR A 76 -19.04 3.16 15.59
C THR A 76 -19.10 3.77 16.99
N LEU A 77 -18.22 4.74 17.30
CA LEU A 77 -18.24 5.44 18.59
C LEU A 77 -19.56 6.20 18.80
N ILE A 78 -20.07 6.87 17.78
CA ILE A 78 -21.34 7.60 17.84
C ILE A 78 -22.52 6.63 18.04
N GLU A 79 -22.59 5.55 17.26
CA GLU A 79 -23.64 4.53 17.37
C GLU A 79 -23.68 3.90 18.75
N TYR A 80 -22.51 3.63 19.33
CA TYR A 80 -22.42 3.03 20.65
C TYR A 80 -22.71 4.02 21.80
N LEU A 81 -22.09 5.20 21.80
CA LEU A 81 -22.15 6.12 22.93
C LEU A 81 -23.43 6.97 22.95
N ILE A 82 -23.87 7.43 21.78
CA ILE A 82 -25.03 8.34 21.65
C ILE A 82 -26.31 7.52 21.46
N TYR A 83 -26.32 6.67 20.43
CA TYR A 83 -27.53 5.92 20.07
C TYR A 83 -27.72 4.62 20.85
N ARG A 84 -26.72 4.20 21.65
CA ARG A 84 -26.77 2.98 22.47
C ARG A 84 -27.07 1.71 21.66
N HIS A 85 -26.71 1.71 20.38
CA HIS A 85 -26.85 0.54 19.54
C HIS A 85 -25.73 -0.47 19.83
N PRO A 86 -26.03 -1.79 19.77
CA PRO A 86 -24.97 -2.80 19.77
C PRO A 86 -24.11 -2.63 18.52
N VAL A 87 -22.79 -2.75 18.68
CA VAL A 87 -21.82 -2.60 17.58
C VAL A 87 -21.02 -3.88 17.36
N LYS A 88 -20.52 -4.08 16.15
CA LYS A 88 -19.61 -5.18 15.83
C LYS A 88 -18.22 -4.89 16.37
N VAL A 89 -17.66 -5.84 17.11
CA VAL A 89 -16.30 -5.73 17.69
C VAL A 89 -15.22 -5.97 16.62
N GLN A 90 -15.46 -6.89 15.68
CA GLN A 90 -14.54 -7.20 14.60
C GLN A 90 -15.04 -6.62 13.27
N ASN A 91 -14.23 -5.76 12.66
CA ASN A 91 -14.51 -5.14 11.38
C ASN A 91 -13.36 -5.50 10.43
N TYR A 92 -13.60 -6.45 9.54
CA TYR A 92 -12.63 -6.81 8.49
C TYR A 92 -12.65 -5.76 7.40
N ILE A 93 -11.47 -5.32 7.01
CA ILE A 93 -11.26 -4.37 5.93
C ILE A 93 -10.90 -5.11 4.65
N GLN A 94 -11.30 -4.57 3.51
CA GLN A 94 -10.85 -5.07 2.22
C GLN A 94 -9.37 -4.74 2.02
N LEU A 95 -8.65 -5.64 1.35
CA LEU A 95 -7.30 -5.40 0.86
C LEU A 95 -7.34 -5.30 -0.66
N ASP A 96 -7.09 -4.10 -1.18
CA ASP A 96 -7.19 -3.82 -2.61
C ASP A 96 -5.85 -4.05 -3.30
N ILE A 97 -5.83 -4.78 -4.40
CA ILE A 97 -4.64 -4.92 -5.25
C ILE A 97 -4.70 -3.87 -6.33
N LEU A 98 -3.70 -2.99 -6.35
CA LEU A 98 -3.62 -1.85 -7.25
C LEU A 98 -2.44 -1.99 -8.19
N THR A 99 -2.72 -1.82 -9.47
CA THR A 99 -1.75 -1.85 -10.56
C THR A 99 -1.53 -0.42 -11.08
N LYS A 100 -0.53 -0.26 -11.95
CA LYS A 100 -0.27 1.02 -12.62
C LYS A 100 -1.50 1.54 -13.39
N GLU A 101 -2.31 0.63 -13.93
CA GLU A 101 -3.50 0.93 -14.71
C GLU A 101 -4.69 1.30 -13.81
N THR A 102 -4.83 0.68 -12.64
CA THR A 102 -5.99 0.87 -11.76
C THR A 102 -5.81 1.98 -10.71
N ILE A 103 -4.57 2.33 -10.36
CA ILE A 103 -4.28 3.30 -9.28
C ILE A 103 -4.92 4.68 -9.46
N VAL A 104 -5.16 5.10 -10.71
CA VAL A 104 -5.76 6.41 -11.01
C VAL A 104 -7.24 6.48 -10.61
N TYR A 105 -7.92 5.34 -10.56
CA TYR A 105 -9.35 5.25 -10.25
C TYR A 105 -9.64 5.02 -8.76
N TYR A 106 -8.63 4.65 -7.97
CA TYR A 106 -8.82 4.18 -6.60
C TYR A 106 -9.53 5.20 -5.68
N LYS A 107 -9.28 6.50 -5.86
CA LYS A 107 -9.99 7.54 -5.11
C LYS A 107 -11.32 7.96 -5.74
N GLN A 108 -11.55 7.70 -7.02
CA GLN A 108 -12.81 8.10 -7.69
C GLN A 108 -13.98 7.18 -7.30
N PHE A 109 -13.74 5.91 -7.04
CA PHE A 109 -14.80 4.97 -6.63
C PHE A 109 -15.33 5.25 -5.22
N ASN A 110 -14.50 5.79 -4.32
CA ASN A 110 -14.87 5.99 -2.92
C ASN A 110 -15.75 7.22 -2.65
N PHE A 111 -15.91 8.12 -3.63
CA PHE A 111 -16.80 9.30 -3.53
C PHE A 111 -18.15 9.13 -4.25
N ILE A 112 -18.34 8.03 -4.99
CA ILE A 112 -19.57 7.76 -5.75
C ILE A 112 -20.48 6.77 -4.99
N SER A 113 -20.10 6.34 -3.78
CA SER A 113 -20.88 5.46 -2.92
C SER A 113 -21.50 6.22 -1.75
#